data_AF-A0AA48L0M7-F1
#
_entry.id   AF-A0AA48L0M7-F1
#
_cell.length_a   1.000
_cell.length_b   1.000
_cell.length_c   1.000
_cell.angle_alpha   90.00
_cell.angle_beta   90.00
_cell.angle_gamma   90.00
#
_symmetry.space_group_name_H-M   'P 1'
#
loop_
_entity.id
_entity.type
_entity.pdbx_description
1 polymer ?
#
loop_
_entity_poly.entity_id
_entity_poly.type
_entity_poly.pdbx_seq_one_letter_code
_entity_poly.pdbx_strand_id
1 'polypeptide(L)'
;MGYSLPPSKNDQEDMPRGAMRILNAGKVQAAFRASGRTTSEDTGERKRSHEETNTPNKRRKEKEELPKIAPHESLGEYNRRVEALLRDGVSGAIKKAEAAKGAAKSVAEEEKKARIAKAQGKKEAEKKEEGEVRFNKPEKAFKEVERRRLNDIVQAPPSLPRLRMADKAQKKAGTKSERNPLNAGQRRIMEAERERVVALYRDMKAKKEAERAK
;
A
#
# COMPACT_ATOMS: atom_id res chain seq x y z
N MET A 1 -43.90 -26.42 30.70
CA MET A 1 -42.82 -27.42 30.71
C MET A 1 -42.18 -27.42 29.33
N GLY A 2 -40.91 -27.02 29.21
CA GLY A 2 -40.20 -26.97 27.92
C GLY A 2 -39.28 -28.18 27.80
N TYR A 3 -39.60 -29.11 26.89
CA TYR A 3 -38.76 -30.27 26.63
C TYR A 3 -37.50 -29.84 25.87
N SER A 4 -36.36 -29.92 26.54
CA SER A 4 -35.03 -29.90 25.90
C SER A 4 -34.87 -31.19 25.09
N LEU A 5 -35.19 -31.13 23.80
CA LEU A 5 -34.85 -32.21 22.87
C LEU A 5 -33.32 -32.38 22.83
N PRO A 6 -32.80 -33.61 22.91
CA PRO A 6 -31.37 -33.87 22.75
C PRO A 6 -30.92 -33.43 21.36
N PRO A 7 -29.66 -32.99 21.19
CA PRO A 7 -29.13 -32.65 19.87
C PRO A 7 -29.27 -33.86 18.96
N SER A 8 -30.11 -33.73 17.92
CA SER A 8 -30.26 -34.75 16.89
C SER A 8 -28.91 -34.91 16.20
N LYS A 9 -28.38 -36.13 16.17
CA LYS A 9 -27.19 -36.46 15.39
C LYS A 9 -27.48 -36.04 13.95
N ASN A 10 -26.75 -35.06 13.44
CA ASN A 10 -26.80 -34.75 12.02
C ASN A 10 -26.16 -35.96 11.31
N ASP A 11 -26.91 -36.64 10.44
CA ASP A 11 -26.41 -37.75 9.60
C ASP A 11 -25.21 -37.34 8.70
N GLN A 12 -24.86 -36.06 8.72
CA GLN A 12 -23.72 -35.46 8.05
C GLN A 12 -22.40 -35.66 8.81
N GLU A 13 -22.41 -36.00 10.11
CA GLU A 13 -21.19 -36.19 10.91
C GLU A 13 -20.55 -37.57 10.74
N ASP A 14 -21.30 -38.58 10.28
CA ASP A 14 -20.79 -39.95 10.06
C ASP A 14 -20.10 -40.13 8.70
N MET A 15 -20.13 -39.10 7.84
CA MET A 15 -19.47 -39.16 6.54
C MET A 15 -17.99 -38.80 6.66
N PRO A 16 -17.07 -39.60 6.08
CA PRO A 16 -15.66 -39.24 6.06
C PRO A 16 -15.48 -37.91 5.34
N ARG A 17 -14.54 -37.08 5.82
CA ARG A 17 -14.28 -35.73 5.27
C ARG A 17 -14.11 -35.69 3.76
N GLY A 18 -13.57 -36.76 3.17
CA GLY A 18 -13.46 -36.92 1.72
C GLY A 18 -14.82 -36.97 1.01
N ALA A 19 -15.75 -37.77 1.52
CA ALA A 19 -17.11 -37.87 0.99
C ALA A 19 -17.88 -36.55 1.14
N MET A 20 -17.74 -35.85 2.28
CA MET A 20 -18.33 -34.52 2.47
C MET A 20 -17.84 -33.50 1.43
N ARG A 21 -16.56 -33.54 1.04
CA ARG A 21 -16.02 -32.64 0.01
C ARG A 21 -16.65 -32.92 -1.35
N ILE A 22 -16.84 -34.19 -1.69
CA ILE A 22 -17.43 -34.62 -2.96
C ILE A 22 -18.91 -34.20 -3.02
N LEU A 23 -19.68 -34.49 -1.97
CA LEU A 23 -21.11 -34.15 -1.92
C LEU A 23 -21.35 -32.64 -1.90
N ASN A 24 -20.48 -31.86 -1.25
CA ASN A 24 -20.60 -30.41 -1.21
C ASN A 24 -19.95 -29.71 -2.42
N ALA A 25 -19.22 -30.41 -3.30
CA ALA A 25 -18.51 -29.82 -4.42
C ALA A 25 -19.46 -29.03 -5.35
N GLY A 26 -20.65 -29.58 -5.64
CA GLY A 26 -21.65 -28.90 -6.47
C GLY A 26 -22.16 -27.60 -5.85
N LYS A 27 -22.39 -27.56 -4.54
CA LYS A 27 -22.81 -26.34 -3.83
C LYS A 27 -21.70 -25.29 -3.82
N VAL A 28 -20.45 -25.71 -3.62
CA VAL A 28 -19.27 -24.83 -3.66
C VAL A 28 -19.08 -24.25 -5.07
N GLN A 29 -19.21 -25.06 -6.12
CA GLN A 29 -19.16 -24.60 -7.50
C GLN A 29 -20.30 -23.64 -7.85
N ALA A 30 -21.53 -23.92 -7.40
CA ALA A 30 -22.68 -23.03 -7.60
C ALA A 30 -22.51 -21.69 -6.89
N ALA A 31 -22.08 -21.69 -5.63
CA ALA A 31 -21.77 -20.47 -4.87
C ALA A 31 -20.63 -19.67 -5.51
N PHE A 32 -19.61 -20.36 -6.04
CA PHE A 32 -18.50 -19.74 -6.75
C PHE A 32 -18.95 -19.05 -8.04
N ARG A 33 -19.75 -19.74 -8.88
CA ARG A 33 -20.36 -19.16 -10.09
C ARG A 33 -21.28 -17.99 -9.76
N ALA A 34 -22.10 -18.12 -8.72
CA ALA A 34 -22.99 -17.05 -8.25
C ALA A 34 -22.21 -15.82 -7.72
N SER A 35 -21.01 -16.02 -7.17
CA SER A 35 -20.17 -14.93 -6.66
C SER A 35 -19.53 -14.06 -7.76
N GLY A 36 -19.67 -14.45 -9.04
CA GLY A 36 -19.11 -13.71 -10.19
C GLY A 36 -17.58 -13.66 -10.21
N ARG A 37 -16.91 -14.46 -9.38
CA ARG A 37 -15.44 -14.52 -9.30
C ARG A 37 -14.91 -15.37 -10.45
N THR A 38 -14.35 -14.72 -11.47
CA THR A 38 -13.59 -15.40 -12.53
C THR A 38 -12.12 -15.51 -12.10
N THR A 39 -11.77 -16.42 -11.20
CA THR A 39 -10.35 -16.79 -11.07
C THR A 39 -9.99 -17.62 -12.29
N SER A 40 -9.01 -17.14 -13.05
CA SER A 40 -8.68 -17.57 -14.42
C SER A 40 -8.12 -18.98 -14.56
N GLU A 41 -8.31 -19.87 -13.59
CA GLU A 41 -7.68 -21.19 -13.55
C GLU A 41 -8.63 -22.36 -13.79
N ASP A 42 -9.96 -22.18 -13.80
CA ASP A 42 -10.91 -23.33 -13.84
C ASP A 42 -11.99 -23.25 -14.94
N THR A 43 -11.93 -22.30 -15.86
CA THR A 43 -12.89 -22.22 -16.99
C THR A 43 -12.30 -22.58 -18.34
N GLY A 44 -10.99 -22.83 -18.47
CA GLY A 44 -10.35 -23.18 -19.75
C GLY A 44 -10.45 -22.10 -20.84
N GLU A 45 -11.17 -21.01 -20.59
CA GLU A 45 -11.32 -19.90 -21.53
C GLU A 45 -10.09 -19.02 -21.47
N ARG A 46 -9.33 -19.01 -22.57
CA ARG A 46 -8.29 -18.01 -22.84
C ARG A 46 -8.91 -16.64 -22.62
N LYS A 47 -8.34 -15.86 -21.70
CA LYS A 47 -8.63 -14.42 -21.53
C LYS A 47 -8.65 -13.76 -22.91
N ARG A 48 -9.84 -13.53 -23.47
CA ARG A 48 -10.02 -12.54 -24.52
C ARG A 48 -9.79 -11.20 -23.85
N SER A 49 -8.86 -10.46 -24.42
CA SER A 49 -8.57 -9.07 -24.10
C SER A 49 -9.88 -8.31 -23.93
N HIS A 50 -10.01 -7.71 -22.75
CA HIS A 50 -10.95 -6.67 -22.35
C HIS A 50 -11.60 -5.90 -23.51
N GLU A 51 -12.73 -6.42 -23.99
CA GLU A 51 -13.64 -5.74 -24.90
C GLU A 51 -14.94 -5.42 -24.13
N GLU A 52 -15.27 -4.13 -24.17
CA GLU A 52 -16.59 -3.51 -23.97
C GLU A 52 -17.43 -3.89 -22.74
N THR A 53 -17.27 -3.09 -21.69
CA THR A 53 -18.41 -2.72 -20.83
C THR A 53 -18.82 -1.29 -21.12
N ASN A 54 -20.01 -1.18 -21.71
CA ASN A 54 -20.79 0.04 -21.91
C ASN A 54 -20.90 0.85 -20.62
N THR A 55 -20.18 1.97 -20.56
CA THR A 55 -20.46 3.07 -19.64
C THR A 55 -20.51 4.37 -20.45
N PRO A 56 -21.67 5.07 -20.52
CA PRO A 56 -21.82 6.26 -21.34
C PRO A 56 -21.36 7.49 -20.56
N ASN A 57 -20.08 7.56 -20.20
CA ASN A 57 -19.40 8.83 -19.87
C ASN A 57 -17.93 8.61 -19.49
N LYS A 58 -17.13 8.20 -20.46
CA LYS A 58 -15.72 8.57 -20.41
C LYS A 58 -15.24 8.74 -21.82
N ARG A 59 -15.19 10.00 -22.24
CA ARG A 59 -14.43 10.45 -23.41
C ARG A 59 -13.16 9.61 -23.46
N ARG A 60 -13.08 8.72 -24.46
CA ARG A 60 -11.81 8.16 -24.90
C ARG A 60 -10.98 9.40 -25.19
N LYS A 61 -10.14 9.81 -24.23
CA LYS A 61 -9.06 10.73 -24.54
C LYS A 61 -8.29 9.97 -25.59
N GLU A 62 -8.46 10.39 -26.83
CA GLU A 62 -7.57 10.10 -27.94
C GLU A 62 -6.16 10.08 -27.36
N LYS A 63 -5.32 9.15 -27.81
CA LYS A 63 -3.91 9.14 -27.42
C LYS A 63 -3.38 10.53 -27.77
N GLU A 64 -3.34 11.42 -26.78
CA GLU A 64 -2.87 12.80 -26.94
C GLU A 64 -1.41 12.62 -27.28
N GLU A 65 -1.11 12.57 -28.58
CA GLU A 65 0.26 12.49 -29.07
C GLU A 65 1.01 13.63 -28.41
N LEU A 66 2.18 13.32 -27.84
CA LEU A 66 2.97 14.34 -27.19
C LEU A 66 3.15 15.49 -28.19
N PRO A 67 2.91 16.75 -27.76
CA PRO A 67 3.03 17.87 -28.67
C PRO A 67 4.42 17.87 -29.29
N LYS A 68 4.56 18.33 -30.53
CA LYS A 68 5.91 18.48 -31.12
C LYS A 68 6.56 19.75 -30.55
N ILE A 69 7.90 19.81 -30.62
CA ILE A 69 8.65 21.03 -30.28
C ILE A 69 8.18 22.14 -31.23
N ALA A 70 7.74 23.27 -30.68
CA ALA A 70 7.29 24.38 -31.50
C ALA A 70 8.47 25.09 -32.17
N PRO A 71 8.27 25.74 -33.33
CA PRO A 71 9.30 26.58 -33.92
C PRO A 71 9.72 27.66 -32.92
N HIS A 72 11.03 27.82 -32.71
CA HIS A 72 11.65 28.77 -31.76
C HIS A 72 11.43 28.45 -30.26
N GLU A 73 10.88 27.29 -29.91
CA GLU A 73 10.82 26.83 -28.52
C GLU A 73 12.15 26.17 -28.13
N SER A 74 12.66 26.49 -26.94
CA SER A 74 13.81 25.77 -26.39
C SER A 74 13.40 24.38 -25.91
N LEU A 75 14.32 23.41 -25.93
CA LEU A 75 14.06 22.07 -25.41
C LEU A 75 13.58 22.09 -23.95
N GLY A 76 14.02 23.07 -23.15
CA GLY A 76 13.60 23.24 -21.77
C GLY A 76 12.13 23.64 -21.64
N GLU A 77 11.63 24.55 -22.47
CA GLU A 77 10.22 24.96 -22.47
C GLU A 77 9.30 23.83 -22.95
N TYR A 78 9.75 23.10 -23.98
CA TYR A 78 9.06 21.91 -24.46
C TYR A 78 8.89 20.86 -23.35
N ASN A 79 9.97 20.55 -22.63
CA ASN A 79 9.93 19.60 -21.52
C ASN A 79 8.96 20.05 -20.42
N ARG A 80 8.92 21.36 -20.09
CA ARG A 80 7.97 21.89 -19.10
C ARG A 80 6.52 21.70 -19.54
N ARG A 81 6.20 21.89 -20.84
CA ARG A 81 4.85 21.65 -21.36
C ARG A 81 4.47 20.17 -21.31
N VAL A 82 5.38 19.29 -21.73
CA VAL A 82 5.17 17.84 -21.67
C VAL A 82 4.95 17.39 -20.23
N GLU A 83 5.77 17.87 -19.30
CA GLU A 83 5.63 17.60 -17.88
C GLU A 83 4.29 18.09 -17.36
N ALA A 84 3.87 19.33 -17.67
CA ALA A 84 2.58 19.87 -17.24
C ALA A 84 1.41 19.00 -17.71
N LEU A 85 1.43 18.53 -18.96
CA LEU A 85 0.40 17.65 -19.53
C LEU A 85 0.36 16.28 -18.84
N LEU A 86 1.52 15.68 -18.56
CA LEU A 86 1.61 14.36 -17.94
C LEU A 86 1.43 14.39 -16.40
N ARG A 87 1.65 15.54 -15.76
CA ARG A 87 1.70 15.67 -14.30
C ARG A 87 0.42 15.21 -13.62
N ASP A 88 -0.74 15.58 -14.16
CA ASP A 88 -2.04 15.22 -13.58
C ASP A 88 -2.31 13.72 -13.72
N GLY A 89 -1.98 13.16 -14.88
CA GLY A 89 -2.11 11.72 -15.15
C GLY A 89 -1.22 10.88 -14.23
N VAL A 90 0.05 11.25 -14.10
CA VAL A 90 1.01 10.59 -13.21
C VAL A 90 0.59 10.75 -11.74
N SER A 91 0.22 11.96 -11.31
CA SER A 91 -0.24 12.22 -9.94
C SER A 91 -1.50 11.42 -9.61
N GLY A 92 -2.44 11.31 -10.55
CA GLY A 92 -3.63 10.48 -10.40
C GLY A 92 -3.32 8.99 -10.31
N ALA A 93 -2.38 8.49 -11.11
CA ALA A 93 -1.93 7.10 -11.06
C ALA A 93 -1.24 6.77 -9.73
N ILE A 94 -0.38 7.67 -9.22
CA ILE A 94 0.28 7.52 -7.93
C ILE A 94 -0.76 7.43 -6.81
N LYS A 95 -1.71 8.38 -6.74
CA LYS A 95 -2.77 8.37 -5.72
C LYS A 95 -3.60 7.09 -5.76
N LYS A 96 -3.94 6.59 -6.95
CA LYS A 96 -4.67 5.31 -7.10
C LYS A 96 -3.84 4.12 -6.62
N ALA A 97 -2.56 4.08 -6.96
CA ALA A 97 -1.66 3.02 -6.52
C ALA A 97 -1.46 3.03 -4.99
N GLU A 98 -1.37 4.20 -4.38
CA GLU A 98 -1.30 4.36 -2.93
C GLU A 98 -2.58 3.91 -2.22
N ALA A 99 -3.75 4.30 -2.75
CA ALA A 99 -5.03 3.84 -2.23
C ALA A 99 -5.17 2.31 -2.30
N ALA A 100 -4.80 1.70 -3.43
CA ALA A 100 -4.80 0.25 -3.59
C ALA A 100 -3.82 -0.45 -2.64
N LYS A 101 -2.61 0.11 -2.46
CA LYS A 101 -1.63 -0.40 -1.47
C LYS A 101 -2.14 -0.26 -0.03
N GLY A 102 -2.84 0.84 0.29
CA GLY A 102 -3.47 1.06 1.59
C GLY A 102 -4.53 0.01 1.89
N ALA A 103 -5.43 -0.23 0.95
CA ALA A 103 -6.48 -1.25 1.07
C ALA A 103 -5.89 -2.67 1.19
N ALA A 104 -4.86 -3.00 0.41
CA ALA A 104 -4.20 -4.30 0.51
C ALA A 104 -3.52 -4.49 1.88
N LYS A 105 -2.93 -3.43 2.44
CA LYS A 105 -2.33 -3.47 3.79
C LYS A 105 -3.38 -3.65 4.88
N SER A 106 -4.50 -2.92 4.81
CA SER A 106 -5.54 -3.06 5.83
C SER A 106 -6.17 -4.46 5.82
N VAL A 107 -6.46 -5.01 4.64
CA VAL A 107 -6.95 -6.39 4.50
C VAL A 107 -5.93 -7.39 5.05
N ALA A 108 -4.65 -7.24 4.72
CA ALA A 108 -3.61 -8.13 5.24
C ALA A 108 -3.43 -8.02 6.77
N GLU A 109 -3.65 -6.85 7.35
CA GLU A 109 -3.64 -6.67 8.81
C GLU A 109 -4.87 -7.28 9.48
N GLU A 110 -6.06 -7.14 8.88
CA GLU A 110 -7.29 -7.76 9.37
C GLU A 110 -7.21 -9.29 9.31
N GLU A 111 -6.69 -9.86 8.22
CA GLU A 111 -6.46 -11.30 8.10
C GLU A 111 -5.46 -11.82 9.14
N LYS A 112 -4.38 -11.07 9.40
CA LYS A 112 -3.42 -11.40 10.46
C LYS A 112 -4.08 -11.35 11.83
N LYS A 113 -4.88 -10.32 12.13
CA LYS A 113 -5.62 -10.20 13.40
C LYS A 113 -6.62 -11.34 13.56
N ALA A 114 -7.38 -11.67 12.52
CA ALA A 114 -8.33 -12.79 12.52
C ALA A 114 -7.64 -14.14 12.74
N ARG A 115 -6.47 -14.36 12.12
CA ARG A 115 -5.67 -15.58 12.32
C ARG A 115 -5.12 -15.69 13.75
N ILE A 116 -4.64 -14.58 14.33
CA ILE A 116 -4.18 -14.54 15.72
C ILE A 116 -5.34 -14.82 16.68
N ALA A 117 -6.51 -14.19 16.47
CA ALA A 117 -7.69 -14.43 17.30
C ALA A 117 -8.15 -15.89 17.26
N LYS A 118 -8.17 -16.50 16.07
CA LYS A 118 -8.52 -17.92 15.88
C LYS A 118 -7.49 -18.86 16.52
N ALA A 119 -6.19 -18.54 16.44
CA ALA A 119 -5.13 -19.32 17.05
C ALA A 119 -5.09 -19.22 18.59
N GLN A 120 -5.53 -18.09 19.15
CA GLN A 120 -5.61 -17.86 20.60
C GLN A 120 -6.89 -18.45 21.24
N GLY A 121 -7.74 -19.15 20.47
CA GLY A 121 -8.91 -19.85 21.02
C GLY A 121 -9.97 -18.94 21.64
N LYS A 122 -9.93 -17.62 21.38
CA LYS A 122 -11.03 -16.73 21.75
C LYS A 122 -12.17 -16.96 20.78
N LYS A 123 -13.18 -17.71 21.23
CA LYS A 123 -14.51 -17.72 20.63
C LYS A 123 -14.95 -16.27 20.44
N GLU A 124 -15.51 -15.98 19.26
CA GLU A 124 -16.26 -14.75 19.01
C GLU A 124 -17.24 -14.55 20.16
N ALA A 125 -17.02 -13.49 20.93
CA ALA A 125 -18.02 -13.02 21.87
C ALA A 125 -19.18 -12.50 21.03
N GLU A 126 -20.30 -13.21 21.12
CA GLU A 126 -21.60 -12.74 20.70
C GLU A 126 -21.83 -11.31 21.20
N LYS A 127 -22.26 -10.45 20.27
CA LYS A 127 -22.94 -9.22 20.62
C LYS A 127 -24.23 -9.57 21.36
N LYS A 128 -24.27 -9.24 22.66
CA LYS A 128 -25.41 -8.87 23.54
C LYS A 128 -24.86 -8.95 24.97
N GLU A 129 -24.90 -7.95 25.85
CA GLU A 129 -25.73 -6.76 25.99
C GLU A 129 -24.90 -5.60 26.56
N GLU A 130 -25.47 -4.40 26.42
CA GLU A 130 -25.21 -3.14 27.12
C GLU A 130 -24.16 -3.14 28.23
N GLY A 131 -22.98 -2.64 27.88
CA GLY A 131 -22.04 -2.10 28.83
C GLY A 131 -21.29 -0.98 28.13
N GLU A 132 -21.63 0.27 28.45
CA GLU A 132 -20.77 1.40 28.13
C GLU A 132 -19.36 1.08 28.63
N VAL A 133 -18.45 0.70 27.72
CA VAL A 133 -17.03 0.74 28.03
C VAL A 133 -16.69 2.22 28.08
N ARG A 134 -16.92 2.82 29.24
CA ARG A 134 -16.40 4.13 29.60
C ARG A 134 -14.89 3.99 29.57
N PHE A 135 -14.30 4.33 28.42
CA PHE A 135 -12.92 4.78 28.41
C PHE A 135 -12.89 5.95 29.40
N ASN A 136 -12.43 5.70 30.63
CA ASN A 136 -12.02 6.71 31.60
C ASN A 136 -10.77 7.41 31.04
N LYS A 137 -10.92 8.03 29.88
CA LYS A 137 -9.99 9.04 29.42
C LYS A 137 -10.48 10.26 30.17
N PRO A 138 -9.71 10.78 31.16
CA PRO A 138 -10.11 12.02 31.80
C PRO A 138 -10.31 13.04 30.69
N GLU A 139 -11.52 13.60 30.60
CA GLU A 139 -11.78 14.70 29.70
C GLU A 139 -10.74 15.75 30.00
N LYS A 140 -9.90 16.07 29.00
CA LYS A 140 -8.97 17.18 29.13
C LYS A 140 -9.82 18.44 29.09
N ALA A 141 -10.31 18.85 30.24
CA ALA A 141 -10.86 20.17 30.46
C ALA A 141 -9.73 21.16 30.18
N PHE A 142 -9.73 21.72 28.97
CA PHE A 142 -8.88 22.84 28.65
C PHE A 142 -9.38 24.02 29.49
N LYS A 143 -8.54 24.53 30.40
CA LYS A 143 -8.85 25.78 31.10
C LYS A 143 -9.04 26.84 30.03
N GLU A 144 -10.22 27.44 30.00
CA GLU A 144 -10.52 28.55 29.11
C GLU A 144 -9.57 29.69 29.46
N VAL A 145 -8.66 29.99 28.54
CA VAL A 145 -7.64 31.03 28.74
C VAL A 145 -8.33 32.37 28.55
N GLU A 146 -8.34 33.19 29.58
CA GLU A 146 -8.88 34.55 29.55
C GLU A 146 -8.30 35.34 28.36
N ARG A 147 -9.17 36.10 27.68
CA ARG A 147 -8.81 36.87 26.49
C ARG A 147 -7.85 37.99 26.87
N ARG A 148 -6.55 37.75 26.70
CA ARG A 148 -5.49 38.75 26.89
C ARG A 148 -5.58 39.82 25.79
N ARG A 149 -5.42 41.08 26.17
CA ARG A 149 -5.44 42.21 25.21
C ARG A 149 -4.23 42.08 24.28
N LEU A 150 -4.44 42.34 22.99
CA LEU A 150 -3.46 42.10 21.90
C LEU A 150 -2.07 42.73 22.17
N ASN A 151 -2.05 43.81 22.95
CA ASN A 151 -0.85 44.63 23.22
C ASN A 151 0.00 44.11 24.40
N ASP A 152 -0.49 43.18 25.23
CA ASP A 152 0.29 42.58 26.33
C ASP A 152 1.15 41.39 25.86
N ILE A 153 1.05 41.02 24.58
CA ILE A 153 1.90 40.00 23.95
C ILE A 153 3.12 40.70 23.37
N VAL A 154 3.94 41.31 24.22
CA VAL A 154 5.32 41.64 23.85
C VAL A 154 6.03 40.30 23.69
N GLN A 155 6.07 39.81 22.45
CA GLN A 155 6.51 38.47 22.08
C GLN A 155 8.01 38.29 22.37
N ALA A 156 8.35 37.79 23.56
CA ALA A 156 9.52 36.92 23.64
C ALA A 156 9.22 35.70 22.75
N PRO A 157 10.14 35.27 21.86
CA PRO A 157 9.91 34.12 20.99
C PRO A 157 9.52 32.91 21.85
N PRO A 158 8.41 32.21 21.53
CA PRO A 158 7.91 31.14 22.38
C PRO A 158 8.96 30.03 22.51
N SER A 159 9.40 29.76 23.75
CA SER A 159 10.33 28.66 24.00
C SER A 159 9.59 27.33 23.85
N LEU A 160 9.99 26.54 22.86
CA LEU A 160 9.40 25.22 22.65
C LEU A 160 9.73 24.29 23.83
N PRO A 161 8.75 23.55 24.39
CA PRO A 161 9.01 22.60 25.46
C PRO A 161 10.02 21.55 24.97
N ARG A 162 11.09 21.35 25.73
CA ARG A 162 12.15 20.38 25.42
C ARG A 162 11.55 18.97 25.40
N LEU A 163 11.37 18.43 24.20
CA LEU A 163 10.96 17.04 24.01
C LEU A 163 12.05 16.13 24.60
N ARG A 164 11.69 15.24 25.53
CA ARG A 164 12.61 14.27 26.19
C ARG A 164 13.42 13.38 25.21
N MET A 165 13.08 13.38 23.93
CA MET A 165 13.77 12.65 22.87
C MET A 165 14.80 13.49 22.11
N ALA A 166 14.79 14.82 22.23
CA ALA A 166 15.73 15.71 21.56
C ALA A 166 17.17 15.53 22.09
N ASP A 167 17.34 15.33 23.39
CA ASP A 167 18.65 15.10 24.01
C ASP A 167 19.29 13.78 23.55
N LYS A 168 18.45 12.77 23.20
CA LYS A 168 18.92 11.50 22.63
C LYS A 168 19.25 11.60 21.14
N ALA A 169 18.58 12.49 20.41
CA ALA A 169 18.90 12.77 19.01
C ALA A 169 20.24 13.51 18.89
N GLN A 170 20.53 14.47 19.78
CA GLN A 170 21.82 15.16 19.80
C GLN A 170 22.99 14.24 20.19
N LYS A 171 22.80 13.29 21.12
CA LYS A 171 23.83 12.28 21.46
C LYS A 171 24.12 11.26 20.34
N LYS A 172 23.22 11.08 19.37
CA LYS A 172 23.42 10.20 18.21
C LYS A 172 24.02 10.90 16.98
N ALA A 173 24.20 12.21 17.02
CA ALA A 173 24.89 12.94 15.95
C ALA A 173 26.43 12.80 16.02
N GLY A 174 26.97 12.30 17.14
CA GLY A 174 28.41 12.19 17.39
C GLY A 174 29.07 10.87 16.94
N THR A 175 28.29 9.83 16.62
CA THR A 175 28.81 8.57 16.09
C THR A 175 28.50 8.50 14.60
N LYS A 176 29.49 8.86 13.77
CA LYS A 176 29.51 8.59 12.32
C LYS A 176 29.30 7.11 12.09
N SER A 177 28.05 6.66 11.96
CA SER A 177 27.78 5.30 11.55
C SER A 177 28.05 5.23 10.05
N GLU A 178 29.07 4.48 9.66
CA GLU A 178 29.33 3.98 8.30
C GLU A 178 28.21 3.08 7.74
N ARG A 179 27.01 3.12 8.34
CA ARG A 179 25.83 2.46 7.80
C ARG A 179 25.29 3.32 6.67
N ASN A 180 25.81 3.04 5.49
CA ASN A 180 25.21 3.45 4.22
C ASN A 180 23.69 3.21 4.33
N PRO A 181 22.85 4.26 4.25
CA PRO A 181 21.40 4.20 4.53
C PRO A 181 20.60 3.42 3.47
N LEU A 182 21.29 2.69 2.60
CA LEU A 182 20.72 1.90 1.52
C LEU A 182 20.33 0.51 1.99
N ASN A 183 19.12 0.10 1.63
CA ASN A 183 18.61 -1.26 1.82
C ASN A 183 19.52 -2.27 1.08
N ALA A 184 19.67 -3.49 1.59
CA ALA A 184 20.50 -4.54 0.99
C ALA A 184 20.17 -4.81 -0.49
N GLY A 185 18.89 -4.72 -0.87
CA GLY A 185 18.48 -4.83 -2.28
C GLY A 185 18.98 -3.69 -3.16
N GLN A 186 18.96 -2.46 -2.67
CA GLN A 186 19.48 -1.28 -3.39
C GLN A 186 21.00 -1.38 -3.54
N ARG A 187 21.72 -1.89 -2.54
CA ARG A 187 23.17 -2.13 -2.63
C ARG A 187 23.51 -3.10 -3.76
N ARG A 188 22.81 -4.22 -3.86
CA ARG A 188 23.02 -5.21 -4.94
C ARG A 188 22.80 -4.63 -6.33
N ILE A 189 21.78 -3.77 -6.49
CA ILE A 189 21.51 -3.09 -7.76
C ILE A 189 22.65 -2.13 -8.11
N MET A 190 23.08 -1.30 -7.15
CA MET A 190 24.17 -0.36 -7.38
C MET A 190 25.53 -1.04 -7.62
N GLU A 191 25.78 -2.18 -6.98
CA GLU A 191 26.98 -2.99 -7.21
C GLU A 191 27.00 -3.58 -8.63
N ALA A 192 25.89 -4.14 -9.09
CA ALA A 192 25.76 -4.64 -10.46
C ALA A 192 25.92 -3.53 -11.51
N GLU A 193 25.39 -2.33 -11.25
CA GLU A 193 25.60 -1.17 -12.13
C GLU A 193 27.05 -0.70 -12.12
N ARG A 194 27.70 -0.66 -10.95
CA ARG A 194 29.13 -0.34 -10.85
C ARG A 194 29.98 -1.29 -11.68
N GLU A 195 29.73 -2.59 -11.58
CA GLU A 195 30.48 -3.59 -12.36
C GLU A 195 30.30 -3.39 -13.87
N ARG A 196 29.07 -3.15 -14.34
CA ARG A 196 28.80 -2.86 -15.76
C ARG A 196 29.53 -1.61 -16.26
N VAL A 197 29.51 -0.53 -15.48
CA VAL A 197 30.17 0.73 -15.85
C VAL A 197 31.68 0.56 -15.87
N VAL A 198 32.25 -0.14 -14.88
CA VAL A 198 33.69 -0.41 -14.82
C VAL A 198 34.12 -1.28 -16.00
N ALA A 199 33.35 -2.31 -16.35
CA ALA A 199 33.63 -3.15 -17.52
C ALA A 199 33.62 -2.31 -18.81
N LEU A 200 32.56 -1.52 -19.04
CA LEU A 200 32.46 -0.62 -20.19
C LEU A 200 33.66 0.33 -20.26
N TYR A 201 34.05 0.92 -19.13
CA TYR A 201 35.18 1.84 -19.06
C TYR A 201 36.51 1.15 -19.38
N ARG A 202 36.71 -0.09 -18.89
CA ARG A 202 37.89 -0.90 -19.23
C ARG A 202 37.96 -1.19 -20.72
N ASP A 203 36.84 -1.57 -21.33
CA ASP A 203 36.78 -1.84 -22.76
C ASP A 203 37.05 -0.59 -23.60
N MET A 204 36.46 0.55 -23.24
CA MET A 204 36.73 1.82 -23.90
C MET A 204 38.20 2.25 -23.75
N LYS A 205 38.79 2.03 -22.57
CA LYS A 205 40.19 2.37 -22.31
C LYS A 205 41.12 1.48 -23.14
N ALA A 206 40.86 0.17 -23.18
CA ALA A 206 41.62 -0.77 -24.00
C ALA A 206 41.56 -0.40 -25.50
N LYS A 207 40.38 -0.02 -26.00
CA LYS A 207 40.22 0.47 -27.38
C LYS A 207 41.04 1.74 -27.64
N LYS A 208 40.99 2.72 -26.74
CA LYS A 208 41.76 3.96 -26.85
C LYS A 208 43.28 3.73 -26.81
N GLU A 209 43.74 2.80 -25.98
CA GLU A 209 45.17 2.44 -25.90
C GLU A 209 45.63 1.71 -27.18
N ALA A 210 44.79 0.82 -27.74
CA ALA A 210 45.07 0.14 -28.99
C ALA A 210 45.10 1.09 -30.19
N GLU A 211 44.19 2.07 -30.26
CA GLU A 211 44.21 3.11 -31.29
C GLU A 211 45.43 4.03 -31.17
N ARG A 212 45.89 4.33 -29.95
CA ARG A 212 47.07 5.17 -29.71
C ARG A 212 48.39 4.46 -30.04
N ALA A 213 48.40 3.14 -29.99
CA ALA A 213 49.57 2.31 -30.30
C ALA A 213 49.72 2.01 -31.80
N LYS A 214 48.77 2.44 -32.63
CA LYS A 214 48.73 2.24 -34.08
C LYS A 214 49.08 3.52 -34.81
#